data_AF-A0A9E5TN59-F1
#
_entry.id   AF-A0A9E5TN59-F1
#
_cell.length_a   1.000
_cell.length_b   1.000
_cell.length_c   1.000
_cell.angle_alpha   90.00
_cell.angle_beta   90.00
_cell.angle_gamma   90.00
#
_symmetry.space_group_name_H-M   'P 1'
#
loop_
_entity.id
_entity.type
_entity.pdbx_description
1 polymer ?
#
loop_
_entity_poly.entity_id
_entity_poly.type
_entity_poly.pdbx_seq_one_letter_code
_entity_poly.pdbx_strand_id
1 'polypeptide(L)'
;DLEPEDEVGEDMEEYEEYEEDDEPAEQPRRRLSAAELRAKIAKLPLKLSSNQKKVARDEDIPREQSFEGYEFPSLDLLEDPESNYSEKMEQFVRKQAEQLEEALATYNITGEVVAIESGPVVTLYSVQLEPGTKVSKVQSVATDIARSLRAQNIRIVPNMVGKT
;
A
#
# COMPACT_ATOMS: atom_id res chain seq x y z
N ASP A 1 -6.98 23.41 -60.21
CA ASP A 1 -7.27 22.38 -59.21
C ASP A 1 -6.51 21.11 -59.49
N LEU A 2 -5.39 20.91 -58.80
CA LEU A 2 -5.12 19.75 -57.94
C LEU A 2 -3.84 20.06 -57.13
N GLU A 3 -3.91 19.77 -55.84
CA GLU A 3 -3.07 20.21 -54.71
C GLU A 3 -1.68 19.53 -54.64
N PRO A 4 -0.72 20.07 -53.86
CA PRO A 4 0.67 19.56 -53.77
C PRO A 4 0.82 18.34 -52.84
N GLU A 5 1.80 17.48 -53.15
CA GLU A 5 2.25 16.37 -52.29
C GLU A 5 3.24 16.91 -51.24
N ASP A 6 2.92 16.72 -49.96
CA ASP A 6 3.78 17.06 -48.83
C ASP A 6 4.88 15.98 -48.65
N GLU A 7 6.14 16.39 -48.81
CA GLU A 7 7.34 15.63 -48.43
C GLU A 7 7.44 15.53 -46.91
N VAL A 8 7.26 14.32 -46.37
CA VAL A 8 7.55 14.02 -44.96
C VAL A 8 9.06 13.77 -44.79
N GLY A 9 9.73 14.70 -44.09
CA GLY A 9 11.14 14.58 -43.75
C GLY A 9 11.40 13.44 -42.76
N GLU A 10 12.44 12.65 -43.05
CA GLU A 10 12.97 11.61 -42.16
C GLU A 10 13.78 12.29 -41.03
N ASP A 11 13.24 12.26 -39.81
CA ASP A 11 13.95 12.60 -38.59
C ASP A 11 14.70 11.38 -38.05
N MET A 12 15.97 11.29 -38.45
CA MET A 12 16.92 10.28 -37.97
C MET A 12 17.30 10.60 -36.51
N GLU A 13 16.65 9.98 -35.54
CA GLU A 13 17.00 10.11 -34.11
C GLU A 13 18.41 9.53 -33.85
N GLU A 14 19.30 10.42 -33.41
CA GLU A 14 20.68 10.16 -32.99
C GLU A 14 20.68 9.41 -31.65
N TYR A 15 21.10 8.13 -31.66
CA TYR A 15 21.28 7.35 -30.45
C TYR A 15 22.58 7.79 -29.74
N GLU A 16 22.44 8.47 -28.60
CA GLU A 16 23.57 8.71 -27.69
C GLU A 16 23.96 7.40 -26.98
N GLU A 17 25.19 6.96 -27.22
CA GLU A 17 25.83 5.84 -26.54
C GLU A 17 26.29 6.29 -25.15
N TYR A 18 25.63 5.82 -24.09
CA TYR A 18 26.02 6.15 -22.71
C TYR A 18 27.23 5.31 -22.30
N GLU A 19 28.33 5.99 -21.93
CA GLU A 19 29.50 5.37 -21.32
C GLU A 19 29.14 4.80 -19.93
N GLU A 20 29.53 3.54 -19.69
CA GLU A 20 29.31 2.80 -18.45
C GLU A 20 30.22 3.36 -17.34
N ASP A 21 29.65 4.14 -16.40
CA ASP A 21 30.35 4.61 -15.20
C ASP A 21 30.63 3.42 -14.26
N ASP A 22 31.93 3.13 -14.05
CA ASP A 22 32.46 2.07 -13.18
C ASP A 22 32.22 2.43 -11.69
N GLU A 23 31.16 1.87 -11.08
CA GLU A 23 30.88 2.05 -9.64
C GLU A 23 31.99 1.42 -8.77
N PRO A 24 32.52 2.13 -7.75
CA PRO A 24 33.56 1.58 -6.89
C PRO A 24 33.02 0.42 -6.03
N ALA A 25 33.63 -0.75 -6.17
CA ALA A 25 33.27 -1.98 -5.47
C ALA A 25 33.09 -1.81 -3.95
N GLU A 26 31.87 -2.06 -3.44
CA GLU A 26 31.57 -2.12 -2.01
C GLU A 26 32.38 -3.24 -1.33
N GLN A 27 33.23 -2.88 -0.37
CA GLN A 27 33.94 -3.86 0.46
C GLN A 27 32.96 -4.65 1.34
N PRO A 28 33.13 -5.99 1.49
CA PRO A 28 32.23 -6.80 2.28
C PRO A 28 32.31 -6.43 3.77
N ARG A 29 31.17 -6.07 4.36
CA ARG A 29 31.02 -5.76 5.79
C ARG A 29 31.49 -6.96 6.64
N ARG A 30 32.69 -6.84 7.22
CA ARG A 30 33.30 -7.89 8.05
C ARG A 30 32.41 -8.18 9.27
N ARG A 31 31.94 -9.43 9.40
CA ARG A 31 31.13 -9.88 10.55
C ARG A 31 32.01 -9.97 11.80
N LEU A 32 31.76 -9.09 12.76
CA LEU A 32 32.40 -9.10 14.08
C LEU A 32 31.95 -10.34 14.86
N SER A 33 32.87 -10.99 15.57
CA SER A 33 32.55 -12.13 16.44
C SER A 33 31.69 -11.69 17.64
N ALA A 34 31.00 -12.63 18.28
CA ALA A 34 30.14 -12.35 19.42
C ALA A 34 30.88 -11.68 20.60
N ALA A 35 32.18 -11.99 20.78
CA ALA A 35 33.02 -11.37 21.79
C ALA A 35 33.39 -9.92 21.42
N GLU A 36 33.72 -9.66 20.16
CA GLU A 36 34.04 -8.32 19.64
C GLU A 36 32.82 -7.39 19.65
N LEU A 37 31.62 -7.92 19.33
CA LEU A 37 30.37 -7.17 19.46
C LEU A 37 30.12 -6.72 20.90
N ARG A 38 30.33 -7.61 21.87
CA ARG A 38 30.14 -7.30 23.30
C ARG A 38 31.12 -6.23 23.78
N ALA A 39 32.39 -6.33 23.39
CA ALA A 39 33.40 -5.32 23.73
C ALA A 39 33.09 -3.96 23.08
N LYS A 40 32.60 -3.95 21.84
CA LYS A 40 32.19 -2.72 21.14
C LYS A 40 30.95 -2.09 21.78
N ILE A 41 29.96 -2.88 22.16
CA ILE A 41 28.75 -2.41 22.84
C ILE A 41 29.10 -1.81 24.22
N ALA A 42 30.03 -2.42 24.95
CA ALA A 42 30.45 -1.92 26.26
C ALA A 42 31.19 -0.57 26.20
N LYS A 43 31.82 -0.23 25.07
CA LYS A 43 32.56 1.02 24.89
C LYS A 43 31.71 2.17 24.34
N LEU A 44 30.47 1.90 23.93
CA LEU A 44 29.56 2.95 23.45
C LEU A 44 29.08 3.79 24.64
N PRO A 45 29.16 5.13 24.57
CA PRO A 45 28.63 5.98 25.63
C PRO A 45 27.11 5.86 25.68
N LEU A 46 26.61 5.21 26.73
CA LEU A 46 25.18 5.12 27.03
C LEU A 46 24.70 6.46 27.60
N LYS A 47 24.13 7.31 26.76
CA LYS A 47 23.28 8.43 27.21
C LYS A 47 21.92 7.85 27.59
N LEU A 48 21.79 7.41 28.85
CA LEU A 48 20.48 7.22 29.46
C LEU A 48 19.84 8.59 29.59
N SER A 49 18.80 8.85 28.80
CA SER A 49 18.03 10.07 28.90
C SER A 49 17.39 10.10 30.28
N SER A 50 18.00 10.80 31.23
CA SER A 50 17.30 11.24 32.43
C SER A 50 16.32 12.31 31.98
N ASN A 51 15.12 11.86 31.59
CA ASN A 51 13.99 12.74 31.39
C ASN A 51 13.68 13.36 32.76
N GLN A 52 14.36 14.45 33.12
CA GLN A 52 13.84 15.42 34.06
C GLN A 52 12.62 16.02 33.38
N LYS A 53 11.48 15.31 33.48
CA LYS A 53 10.17 15.81 33.11
C LYS A 53 9.93 17.02 34.00
N LYS A 54 10.29 18.21 33.52
CA LYS A 54 9.69 19.44 34.03
C LYS A 54 8.20 19.25 33.81
N VAL A 55 7.46 19.07 34.89
CA VAL A 55 6.00 19.00 34.85
C VAL A 55 5.56 20.40 34.45
N ALA A 56 5.14 20.56 33.19
CA ALA A 56 4.61 21.83 32.70
C ALA A 56 3.42 22.22 33.58
N ARG A 57 3.48 23.42 34.15
CA ARG A 57 2.35 24.03 34.86
C ARG A 57 1.52 24.81 33.86
N ASP A 58 0.26 25.07 34.20
CA ASP A 58 -0.66 25.84 33.35
C ASP A 58 -0.12 27.26 33.02
N GLU A 59 0.80 27.74 33.85
CA GLU A 59 1.52 29.02 33.78
C GLU A 59 2.66 29.03 32.74
N ASP A 60 3.18 27.86 32.35
CA ASP A 60 4.27 27.72 31.37
C ASP A 60 3.76 27.71 29.92
N ILE A 61 2.43 27.75 29.74
CA ILE A 61 1.79 27.78 28.43
C ILE A 61 1.75 29.24 27.96
N PRO A 62 2.46 29.63 26.89
CA PRO A 62 2.34 30.97 26.33
C PRO A 62 0.93 31.12 25.71
N ARG A 63 -0.04 31.56 26.52
CA ARG A 63 -1.38 31.91 26.06
C ARG A 63 -1.37 33.34 25.52
N GLU A 64 -0.72 33.51 24.37
CA GLU A 64 -0.90 34.71 23.55
C GLU A 64 -1.33 34.31 22.15
N GLN A 65 -2.62 33.97 22.03
CA GLN A 65 -3.43 34.33 20.87
C GLN A 65 -4.75 34.85 21.43
N SER A 66 -4.82 36.16 21.67
CA SER A 66 -6.12 36.81 21.84
C SER A 66 -6.83 36.68 20.49
N PHE A 67 -7.80 35.77 20.42
CA PHE A 67 -8.70 35.62 19.26
C PHE A 67 -9.81 36.69 19.29
N GLU A 68 -9.51 37.90 19.78
CA GLU A 68 -10.45 39.02 19.81
C GLU A 68 -10.85 39.36 18.36
N GLY A 69 -12.07 38.98 17.97
CA GLY A 69 -12.62 39.20 16.64
C GLY A 69 -12.46 38.03 15.65
N TYR A 70 -11.89 36.89 16.06
CA TYR A 70 -11.84 35.69 15.21
C TYR A 70 -12.99 34.75 15.56
N GLU A 71 -13.92 34.57 14.61
CA GLU A 71 -15.00 33.60 14.71
C GLU A 71 -14.56 32.27 14.10
N PHE A 72 -14.66 31.19 14.87
CA PHE A 72 -14.34 29.86 14.35
C PHE A 72 -15.36 29.45 13.29
N PRO A 73 -14.91 28.92 12.14
CA PRO A 73 -15.83 28.42 11.13
C PRO A 73 -16.71 27.31 11.70
N SER A 74 -18.01 27.38 11.43
CA SER A 74 -18.96 26.32 11.79
C SER A 74 -18.75 25.08 10.91
N LEU A 75 -19.12 23.90 11.44
CA LEU A 75 -19.14 22.65 10.69
C LEU A 75 -20.18 22.66 9.55
N ASP A 76 -21.10 23.64 9.54
CA ASP A 76 -22.08 23.85 8.48
C ASP A 76 -21.45 24.21 7.12
N LEU A 77 -20.15 24.53 7.10
CA LEU A 77 -19.38 24.73 5.88
C LEU A 77 -18.94 23.41 5.23
N LEU A 78 -19.11 22.27 5.92
CA LEU A 78 -18.81 20.94 5.39
C LEU A 78 -20.05 20.38 4.68
N GLU A 79 -19.82 19.65 3.60
CA GLU A 79 -20.89 18.90 2.92
C GLU A 79 -21.29 17.68 3.75
N ASP A 80 -22.60 17.39 3.78
CA ASP A 80 -23.14 16.19 4.41
C ASP A 80 -22.62 14.91 3.73
N PRO A 81 -22.38 13.83 4.48
CA PRO A 81 -21.92 12.58 3.89
C PRO A 81 -22.99 11.96 2.99
N GLU A 82 -22.58 11.41 1.85
CA GLU A 82 -23.49 10.68 0.98
C GLU A 82 -24.08 9.45 1.71
N SER A 83 -25.41 9.38 1.82
CA SER A 83 -26.09 8.31 2.54
C SER A 83 -26.40 7.09 1.65
N ASN A 84 -26.16 5.91 2.23
CA ASN A 84 -26.83 4.62 1.94
C ASN A 84 -26.45 3.88 0.64
N TYR A 85 -25.44 3.01 0.78
CA TYR A 85 -25.12 1.96 -0.19
C TYR A 85 -25.39 0.53 0.29
N SER A 86 -25.90 0.30 1.51
CA SER A 86 -25.77 -1.03 2.16
C SER A 86 -26.42 -2.20 1.41
N GLU A 87 -27.70 -2.12 1.01
CA GLU A 87 -28.40 -3.27 0.40
C GLU A 87 -27.92 -3.58 -1.02
N LYS A 88 -27.72 -2.55 -1.86
CA LYS A 88 -27.16 -2.73 -3.21
C LYS A 88 -25.73 -3.24 -3.14
N MET A 89 -24.95 -2.76 -2.17
CA MET A 89 -23.58 -3.21 -1.95
C MET A 89 -23.56 -4.69 -1.53
N GLU A 90 -24.46 -5.12 -0.65
CA GLU A 90 -24.50 -6.52 -0.21
C GLU A 90 -24.72 -7.49 -1.39
N GLN A 91 -25.70 -7.21 -2.25
CA GLN A 91 -25.95 -8.04 -3.43
C GLN A 91 -24.76 -8.02 -4.41
N PHE A 92 -24.17 -6.84 -4.63
CA PHE A 92 -23.01 -6.68 -5.50
C PHE A 92 -21.80 -7.47 -5.00
N VAL A 93 -21.52 -7.39 -3.69
CA VAL A 93 -20.39 -8.04 -3.04
C VAL A 93 -20.54 -9.57 -3.04
N ARG A 94 -21.75 -10.09 -2.80
CA ARG A 94 -22.01 -11.53 -2.92
C ARG A 94 -21.81 -12.04 -4.34
N LYS A 95 -22.32 -11.30 -5.34
CA LYS A 95 -22.12 -11.64 -6.75
C LYS A 95 -20.64 -11.60 -7.15
N GLN A 96 -19.86 -10.68 -6.59
CA GLN A 96 -18.42 -10.66 -6.82
C GLN A 96 -17.69 -11.82 -6.15
N ALA A 97 -18.18 -12.35 -5.02
CA ALA A 97 -17.61 -13.55 -4.41
C ALA A 97 -17.76 -14.76 -5.35
N GLU A 98 -18.94 -14.95 -5.95
CA GLU A 98 -19.17 -16.03 -6.93
C GLU A 98 -18.24 -15.90 -8.16
N GLN A 99 -18.11 -14.67 -8.69
CA GLN A 99 -17.17 -14.43 -9.79
C GLN A 99 -15.71 -14.63 -9.41
N LEU A 100 -15.33 -14.37 -8.15
CA LEU A 100 -13.99 -14.60 -7.65
C LEU A 100 -13.67 -16.10 -7.64
N GLU A 101 -14.61 -16.93 -7.19
CA GLU A 101 -14.45 -18.39 -7.23
C GLU A 101 -14.31 -18.92 -8.65
N GLU A 102 -15.14 -18.45 -9.59
CA GLU A 102 -15.06 -18.80 -11.01
C GLU A 102 -13.73 -18.34 -11.64
N ALA A 103 -13.29 -17.12 -11.31
CA ALA A 103 -12.02 -16.59 -11.78
C ALA A 103 -10.84 -17.42 -11.25
N LEU A 104 -10.86 -17.81 -9.98
CA LEU A 104 -9.82 -18.67 -9.39
C LEU A 104 -9.80 -20.04 -10.08
N ALA A 105 -10.97 -20.64 -10.33
CA ALA A 105 -11.09 -21.93 -11.01
C ALA A 105 -10.47 -21.90 -12.42
N THR A 106 -10.62 -20.79 -13.15
CA THR A 106 -10.04 -20.61 -14.49
C THR A 106 -8.51 -20.74 -14.51
N TYR A 107 -7.83 -20.39 -13.42
CA TYR A 107 -6.36 -20.51 -13.28
C TYR A 107 -5.91 -21.82 -12.61
N ASN A 108 -6.79 -22.82 -12.52
CA ASN A 108 -6.57 -24.06 -11.77
C ASN A 108 -6.17 -23.78 -10.31
N ILE A 109 -6.85 -22.81 -9.68
CA ILE A 109 -6.73 -22.50 -8.26
C ILE A 109 -8.09 -22.76 -7.66
N THR A 110 -8.23 -23.86 -6.93
CA THR A 110 -9.47 -24.16 -6.23
C THR A 110 -9.44 -23.50 -4.85
N GLY A 111 -10.46 -22.72 -4.53
CA GLY A 111 -10.65 -22.11 -3.23
C GLY A 111 -12.08 -21.61 -3.07
N GLU A 112 -12.52 -21.52 -1.82
CA GLU A 112 -13.88 -21.11 -1.43
C GLU A 112 -13.83 -19.81 -0.64
N VAL A 113 -14.79 -18.92 -0.86
CA VAL A 113 -14.94 -17.68 -0.09
C VAL A 113 -15.69 -17.98 1.22
N VAL A 114 -14.95 -17.95 2.34
CA VAL A 114 -15.48 -18.29 3.67
C VAL A 114 -16.19 -17.11 4.33
N ALA A 115 -15.72 -15.89 4.06
CA ALA A 115 -16.27 -14.68 4.67
C ALA A 115 -16.03 -13.45 3.80
N ILE A 116 -16.90 -12.46 3.94
CA ILE A 116 -16.82 -11.20 3.21
C ILE A 116 -16.97 -10.02 4.19
N GLU A 117 -16.03 -9.09 4.14
CA GLU A 117 -16.01 -7.90 4.99
C GLU A 117 -15.91 -6.65 4.09
N SER A 118 -17.02 -5.93 3.92
CA SER A 118 -17.07 -4.70 3.10
C SER A 118 -16.76 -3.47 3.96
N GLY A 119 -15.65 -2.80 3.67
CA GLY A 119 -15.33 -1.48 4.22
C GLY A 119 -15.74 -0.34 3.27
N PRO A 120 -15.51 0.93 3.65
CA PRO A 120 -15.89 2.09 2.83
C PRO A 120 -15.16 2.18 1.49
N VAL A 121 -13.87 1.77 1.46
CA VAL A 121 -13.01 1.89 0.27
C VAL A 121 -12.71 0.53 -0.35
N VAL A 122 -12.61 -0.52 0.48
CA VAL A 122 -12.18 -1.86 0.05
C VAL A 122 -13.08 -2.93 0.63
N THR A 123 -13.26 -4.02 -0.12
CA THR A 123 -13.92 -5.23 0.36
C THR A 123 -12.88 -6.33 0.52
N LEU A 124 -12.84 -6.98 1.68
CA LEU A 124 -11.97 -8.10 1.97
C LEU A 124 -12.75 -9.41 1.80
N TYR A 125 -12.27 -10.25 0.89
CA TYR A 125 -12.76 -11.61 0.68
C TYR A 125 -11.80 -12.58 1.37
N SER A 126 -12.30 -13.31 2.36
CA SER A 126 -11.53 -14.37 3.03
C SER A 126 -11.66 -15.65 2.21
N VAL A 127 -10.57 -16.07 1.56
CA VAL A 127 -10.56 -17.24 0.69
C VAL A 127 -9.77 -18.37 1.33
N GLN A 128 -10.39 -19.54 1.44
CA GLN A 128 -9.71 -20.77 1.84
C GLN A 128 -9.32 -21.56 0.60
N LEU A 129 -8.02 -21.77 0.41
CA LEU A 129 -7.49 -22.52 -0.72
C LEU A 129 -7.47 -24.02 -0.43
N GLU A 130 -7.57 -24.83 -1.48
CA GLU A 130 -7.38 -26.27 -1.34
C GLU A 130 -5.97 -26.64 -0.87
N PRO A 131 -5.82 -27.72 -0.07
CA PRO A 131 -4.53 -28.21 0.38
C PRO A 131 -3.56 -28.44 -0.79
N GLY A 132 -2.34 -27.92 -0.66
CA GLY A 132 -1.30 -28.05 -1.68
C GLY A 132 -1.22 -26.88 -2.67
N THR A 133 -2.18 -25.96 -2.66
CA THR A 133 -2.09 -24.72 -3.44
C THR A 133 -1.14 -23.73 -2.77
N LYS A 134 -0.09 -23.33 -3.49
CA LYS A 134 0.87 -22.32 -3.00
C LYS A 134 0.28 -20.91 -3.14
N VAL A 135 0.42 -20.10 -2.10
CA VAL A 135 -0.03 -18.68 -2.13
C VAL A 135 0.69 -17.86 -3.22
N SER A 136 1.94 -18.22 -3.55
CA SER A 136 2.69 -17.59 -4.65
C SER A 136 2.00 -17.73 -6.01
N LYS A 137 1.26 -18.83 -6.23
CA LYS A 137 0.51 -19.05 -7.48
C LYS A 137 -0.64 -18.04 -7.61
N VAL A 138 -1.34 -17.76 -6.51
CA VAL A 138 -2.40 -16.75 -6.47
C VAL A 138 -1.81 -15.36 -6.71
N GLN A 139 -0.65 -15.07 -6.10
CA GLN A 139 0.05 -13.80 -6.29
C GLN A 139 0.46 -13.55 -7.75
N SER A 140 0.90 -14.58 -8.48
CA SER A 140 1.29 -14.43 -9.88
C SER A 140 0.12 -14.09 -10.83
N VAL A 141 -1.11 -14.50 -10.49
CA VAL A 141 -2.30 -14.26 -11.33
C VAL A 141 -3.18 -13.12 -10.81
N ALA A 142 -2.71 -12.36 -9.81
CA ALA A 142 -3.51 -11.33 -9.14
C ALA A 142 -4.06 -10.27 -10.10
N THR A 143 -3.22 -9.81 -11.03
CA THR A 143 -3.58 -8.83 -12.07
C THR A 143 -4.66 -9.35 -13.00
N ASP A 144 -4.59 -10.63 -13.35
CA ASP A 144 -5.56 -11.27 -14.24
C ASP A 144 -6.89 -11.52 -13.52
N ILE A 145 -6.87 -11.92 -12.24
CA ILE A 145 -8.08 -12.01 -11.42
C ILE A 145 -8.73 -10.63 -11.30
N ALA A 146 -7.95 -9.56 -11.11
CA ALA A 146 -8.47 -8.19 -11.07
C ALA A 146 -9.19 -7.82 -12.37
N ARG A 147 -8.63 -8.20 -13.50
CA ARG A 147 -9.24 -8.02 -14.83
C ARG A 147 -10.57 -8.77 -14.96
N SER A 148 -10.64 -10.03 -14.51
CA SER A 148 -11.88 -10.80 -14.53
C SER A 148 -12.98 -10.20 -13.65
N LEU A 149 -12.61 -9.65 -12.48
CA LEU A 149 -13.54 -9.02 -11.54
C LEU A 149 -13.85 -7.56 -11.84
N ARG A 150 -13.32 -7.01 -12.95
CA ARG A 150 -13.41 -5.58 -13.30
C ARG A 150 -12.93 -4.67 -12.17
N ALA A 151 -12.00 -5.15 -11.35
CA ALA A 151 -11.36 -4.39 -10.30
C ALA A 151 -10.13 -3.67 -10.89
N GLN A 152 -9.88 -2.45 -10.42
CA GLN A 152 -8.67 -1.70 -10.79
C GLN A 152 -7.39 -2.44 -10.35
N ASN A 153 -7.40 -2.99 -9.13
CA ASN A 153 -6.29 -3.74 -8.55
C ASN A 153 -6.81 -4.67 -7.44
N ILE A 154 -6.07 -5.74 -7.14
CA ILE A 154 -6.31 -6.66 -6.03
C ILE A 154 -5.03 -6.82 -5.22
N ARG A 155 -5.16 -6.73 -3.89
CA ARG A 155 -4.08 -7.00 -2.94
C ARG A 155 -4.30 -8.34 -2.27
N ILE A 156 -3.31 -9.23 -2.35
CA ILE A 156 -3.33 -10.54 -1.69
C ILE A 156 -2.61 -10.45 -0.35
N VAL A 157 -3.31 -10.81 0.71
CA VAL A 157 -2.76 -10.90 2.07
C VAL A 157 -2.61 -12.38 2.43
N PRO A 158 -1.37 -12.90 2.52
CA PRO A 158 -1.13 -14.34 2.68
C PRO A 158 -1.43 -14.87 4.09
N ASN A 159 -1.39 -14.00 5.10
CA ASN A 159 -1.67 -14.34 6.48
C ASN A 159 -2.61 -13.31 7.11
N MET A 160 -3.71 -13.79 7.68
CA MET A 160 -4.60 -12.97 8.48
C MET A 160 -4.39 -13.33 9.95
N VAL A 161 -4.17 -12.31 10.79
CA VAL A 161 -3.99 -12.51 12.22
C VAL A 161 -5.32 -12.98 12.82
N GLY A 162 -5.31 -14.16 13.47
CA GLY A 162 -6.44 -14.63 14.28
C GLY A 162 -7.52 -15.46 13.57
N LYS A 163 -7.38 -15.76 12.27
CA LYS A 163 -8.23 -16.75 11.57
C LYS A 163 -7.31 -17.84 10.99
N THR A 164 -7.50 -19.08 11.45
CA THR A 164 -6.80 -20.30 11.00
C THR A 164 -7.76 -21.22 10.28
#